data_AF-H0AE93-F1
#
_entry.id   AF-H0AE93-F1
#
_cell.length_a   1.000
_cell.length_b   1.000
_cell.length_c   1.000
_cell.angle_alpha   90.00
_cell.angle_beta   90.00
_cell.angle_gamma   90.00
#
_symmetry.space_group_name_H-M   'P 1'
#
loop_
_entity.id
_entity.type
_entity.pdbx_description
1 polymer ?
#
loop_
_entity_poly.entity_id
_entity_poly.type
_entity_poly.pdbx_seq_one_letter_code
_entity_poly.pdbx_strand_id
1 'polypeptide(L)'
;MMQKLFYITKGLENIVEKEIRESLDNPDILEKNQKYIIAETQSQLQKITSLKTVDDAHLLLDKQDFQTKPSSDQIIDNYPSEKLQNAISELSKFRKLGDCFSITVSNTGLSVRGASNKAPTTTISDI
;
A
#
# COMPACT_ATOMS: atom_id res chain seq x y z
N MET A 1 1.15 -12.79 -5.76
CA MET A 1 0.24 -12.28 -4.72
C MET A 1 0.38 -10.77 -4.70
N MET A 2 -0.66 -10.03 -4.31
CA MET A 2 -0.60 -8.56 -4.31
C MET A 2 -0.26 -8.05 -2.91
N GLN A 3 0.63 -7.07 -2.85
CA GLN A 3 0.97 -6.38 -1.62
C GLN A 3 -0.10 -5.36 -1.27
N LYS A 4 -0.38 -5.24 0.02
CA LYS A 4 -1.30 -4.27 0.59
C LYS A 4 -0.55 -3.46 1.63
N LEU A 5 -0.81 -2.16 1.64
CA LEU A 5 -0.31 -1.22 2.63
C LEU A 5 -1.47 -0.84 3.54
N PHE A 6 -1.40 -1.22 4.81
CA PHE A 6 -2.40 -0.92 5.83
C PHE A 6 -1.91 0.23 6.68
N TYR A 7 -2.57 1.37 6.64
CA TYR A 7 -2.33 2.48 7.55
C TYR A 7 -2.95 2.21 8.90
N ILE A 8 -2.21 2.56 9.95
CA ILE A 8 -2.58 2.24 11.32
C ILE A 8 -2.33 3.41 12.26
N THR A 9 -3.15 3.45 13.31
CA THR A 9 -2.94 4.37 14.41
C THR A 9 -1.75 3.91 15.24
N LYS A 10 -0.85 4.85 15.54
CA LYS A 10 0.37 4.59 16.34
C LYS A 10 0.03 3.92 17.68
N GLY A 11 0.75 2.85 18.01
CA GLY A 11 0.53 2.06 19.23
C GLY A 11 -0.43 0.87 19.05
N LEU A 12 -1.06 0.72 17.89
CA LEU A 12 -1.93 -0.43 17.59
C LEU A 12 -1.23 -1.50 16.73
N GLU A 13 0.08 -1.39 16.47
CA GLU A 13 0.82 -2.20 15.49
C GLU A 13 0.59 -3.70 15.67
N ASN A 14 0.63 -4.19 16.91
CA ASN A 14 0.47 -5.60 17.23
C ASN A 14 -1.01 -6.05 17.19
N ILE A 15 -1.94 -5.14 17.48
CA ILE A 15 -3.38 -5.42 17.42
C ILE A 15 -3.78 -5.55 15.95
N VAL A 16 -3.32 -4.64 15.10
CA VAL A 16 -3.59 -4.69 13.67
C VAL A 16 -2.93 -5.89 13.02
N GLU A 17 -1.66 -6.19 13.34
CA GLU A 17 -0.99 -7.40 12.81
C GLU A 17 -1.79 -8.66 13.18
N LYS A 18 -2.26 -8.76 14.42
CA LYS A 18 -3.09 -9.88 14.87
C LYS A 18 -4.38 -9.96 14.07
N GLU A 19 -5.10 -8.85 13.91
CA GLU A 19 -6.34 -8.81 13.13
C GLU A 19 -6.11 -9.25 11.66
N ILE A 20 -5.03 -8.76 11.04
CA ILE A 20 -4.62 -9.15 9.68
C ILE A 20 -4.40 -10.67 9.61
N ARG A 21 -3.65 -11.24 10.56
CA ARG A 21 -3.35 -12.68 10.58
C ARG A 21 -4.58 -13.56 10.81
N GLU A 22 -5.53 -13.09 11.59
CA GLU A 22 -6.75 -13.84 11.93
C GLU A 22 -7.85 -13.71 10.87
N SER A 23 -7.95 -12.55 10.21
CA SER A 23 -9.08 -12.21 9.33
C SER A 23 -8.80 -12.41 7.85
N LEU A 24 -7.52 -12.31 7.43
CA LEU A 24 -7.13 -12.41 6.03
C LEU A 24 -6.68 -13.82 5.66
N ASP A 25 -6.84 -14.15 4.38
CA ASP A 25 -6.44 -15.43 3.80
C ASP A 25 -4.95 -15.42 3.46
N ASN A 26 -4.21 -16.35 4.08
CA ASN A 26 -2.77 -16.55 3.90
C ASN A 26 -1.93 -15.25 3.97
N PRO A 27 -2.03 -14.46 5.05
CA PRO A 27 -1.31 -13.20 5.14
C PRO A 27 0.17 -13.44 5.47
N ASP A 28 1.06 -12.83 4.69
CA ASP A 28 2.49 -12.75 4.97
C ASP A 28 2.89 -11.31 5.27
N ILE A 29 3.41 -11.07 6.47
CA ILE A 29 3.75 -9.71 6.93
C ILE A 29 5.19 -9.41 6.51
N LEU A 30 5.34 -8.47 5.58
CA LEU A 30 6.63 -8.11 5.00
C LEU A 30 7.32 -6.98 5.74
N GLU A 31 6.55 -5.97 6.17
CA GLU A 31 7.07 -4.80 6.88
C GLU A 31 6.06 -4.33 7.93
N LYS A 32 6.57 -3.88 9.08
CA LYS A 32 5.76 -3.30 10.15
C LYS A 32 6.48 -2.13 10.78
N ASN A 33 5.80 -1.00 10.94
CA ASN A 33 6.26 0.12 11.74
C ASN A 33 5.10 0.81 12.46
N GLN A 34 5.36 1.98 13.07
CA GLN A 34 4.38 2.71 13.87
C GLN A 34 3.27 3.43 13.08
N LYS A 35 3.28 3.36 11.76
CA LYS A 35 2.36 4.07 10.87
C LYS A 35 1.66 3.14 9.89
N TYR A 36 2.31 2.05 9.50
CA TYR A 36 1.75 1.12 8.54
C TYR A 36 2.28 -0.31 8.71
N ILE A 37 1.56 -1.25 8.10
CA ILE A 37 1.94 -2.64 7.88
C ILE A 37 1.86 -2.93 6.39
N ILE A 38 2.90 -3.56 5.84
CA ILE A 38 2.87 -4.11 4.48
C ILE A 38 2.71 -5.63 4.59
N ALA A 39 1.72 -6.17 3.92
CA ALA A 39 1.52 -7.62 3.85
C ALA A 39 1.09 -8.07 2.46
N GLU A 40 1.46 -9.31 2.11
CA GLU A 40 0.86 -10.04 1.00
C GLU A 40 -0.31 -10.87 1.49
N THR A 41 -1.38 -10.93 0.71
CA THR A 41 -2.54 -11.77 1.02
C THR A 41 -3.26 -12.16 -0.26
N GLN A 42 -3.98 -13.28 -0.21
CA GLN A 42 -4.91 -13.71 -1.25
C GLN A 42 -6.35 -13.26 -0.98
N SER A 43 -6.57 -12.50 0.09
CA SER A 43 -7.88 -12.00 0.48
C SER A 43 -8.48 -11.12 -0.60
N GLN A 44 -9.76 -11.33 -0.85
CA GLN A 44 -10.56 -10.41 -1.65
C GLN A 44 -10.67 -9.05 -0.96
N LEU A 45 -10.83 -7.98 -1.74
CA LEU A 45 -10.92 -6.61 -1.24
C LEU A 45 -12.04 -6.42 -0.20
N GLN A 46 -13.14 -7.16 -0.28
CA GLN A 46 -14.24 -7.12 0.69
C GLN A 46 -13.78 -7.52 2.12
N LYS A 47 -12.93 -8.55 2.24
CA LYS A 47 -12.35 -8.93 3.55
C LYS A 47 -11.42 -7.85 4.06
N ILE A 48 -10.62 -7.25 3.19
CA ILE A 48 -9.70 -6.16 3.55
C ILE A 48 -10.49 -4.96 4.09
N THR A 49 -11.58 -4.56 3.44
CA THR A 49 -12.43 -3.44 3.90
C THR A 49 -13.21 -3.74 5.18
N SER A 50 -13.20 -4.98 5.66
CA SER A 50 -13.88 -5.38 6.90
C SER A 50 -12.99 -5.32 8.15
N LEU A 51 -11.69 -5.04 7.97
CA LEU A 51 -10.75 -4.84 9.08
C LEU A 51 -11.16 -3.61 9.89
N LYS A 52 -11.18 -3.73 11.22
CA LYS A 52 -11.72 -2.73 12.13
C LYS A 52 -10.64 -1.85 12.75
N THR A 53 -9.41 -2.36 12.83
CA THR A 53 -8.29 -1.67 13.48
C THR A 53 -7.34 -1.01 12.48
N VAL A 54 -7.58 -1.23 11.19
CA VAL A 54 -6.92 -0.55 10.07
C VAL A 54 -7.64 0.77 9.79
N ASP A 55 -6.89 1.86 9.67
CA ASP A 55 -7.44 3.18 9.35
C ASP A 55 -7.75 3.32 7.85
N ASP A 56 -6.83 2.83 7.01
CA ASP A 56 -6.96 2.83 5.55
C ASP A 56 -6.12 1.70 4.94
N ALA A 57 -6.49 1.21 3.75
CA ALA A 57 -5.82 0.12 3.06
C ALA A 57 -5.62 0.42 1.59
N HIS A 58 -4.36 0.43 1.15
CA HIS A 58 -4.00 0.70 -0.24
C HIS A 58 -3.50 -0.57 -0.91
N LEU A 59 -3.75 -0.69 -2.22
CA LEU A 59 -3.04 -1.64 -3.05
C LEU A 59 -1.62 -1.11 -3.26
N LEU A 60 -0.62 -1.84 -2.77
CA LEU A 60 0.77 -1.47 -2.93
C LEU A 60 1.28 -2.00 -4.27
N LEU A 61 1.61 -1.04 -5.13
CA LEU A 61 2.05 -1.26 -6.50
C LEU A 61 3.55 -1.55 -6.60
N ASP A 62 4.32 -0.72 -5.91
CA ASP A 62 5.75 -0.84 -5.80
C ASP A 62 6.24 -0.06 -4.58
N LYS A 63 7.34 -0.54 -4.00
CA LYS A 63 8.08 0.15 -2.96
C LYS A 63 9.54 0.11 -3.34
N GLN A 64 10.10 1.28 -3.62
CA GLN A 64 11.50 1.43 -3.94
C GLN A 64 12.12 2.49 -3.04
N ASP A 65 13.21 2.12 -2.38
CA ASP A 65 13.97 3.04 -1.58
C ASP A 65 14.96 3.79 -2.49
N PHE A 66 14.93 5.13 -2.45
CA PHE A 66 15.83 5.96 -3.23
C PHE A 66 16.79 6.72 -2.31
N GLN A 67 18.05 6.81 -2.71
CA GLN A 67 19.08 7.60 -2.01
C GLN A 67 18.86 9.11 -2.20
N THR A 68 18.38 9.50 -3.38
CA THR A 68 17.99 10.88 -3.71
C THR A 68 16.53 10.91 -4.12
N LYS A 69 15.81 11.99 -3.78
CA LYS A 69 14.39 12.11 -4.13
C LYS A 69 14.23 12.03 -5.66
N PRO A 70 13.55 11.00 -6.21
CA PRO A 70 13.30 10.94 -7.64
C PRO A 70 12.28 12.02 -8.02
N SER A 71 12.40 12.50 -9.26
CA SER A 71 11.37 13.34 -9.89
C SER A 71 10.13 12.51 -10.23
N SER A 72 8.98 13.18 -10.43
CA SER A 72 7.75 12.49 -10.83
C SER A 72 7.92 11.73 -12.14
N ASP A 73 8.61 12.31 -13.12
CA ASP A 73 8.84 11.69 -14.43
C ASP A 73 9.65 10.40 -14.29
N GLN A 74 10.71 10.41 -13.46
CA GLN A 74 11.49 9.21 -13.15
C GLN A 74 10.65 8.10 -12.50
N ILE A 75 9.62 8.44 -11.73
CA ILE A 75 8.74 7.43 -11.13
C ILE A 75 7.80 6.88 -12.18
N ILE A 76 7.22 7.74 -13.02
CA ILE A 76 6.25 7.36 -14.06
C ILE A 76 6.91 6.52 -15.15
N ASP A 77 8.06 6.96 -15.69
CA ASP A 77 8.75 6.30 -16.80
C ASP A 77 9.27 4.92 -16.42
N ASN A 78 9.61 4.73 -15.14
CA ASN A 78 10.08 3.44 -14.63
C ASN A 78 8.94 2.54 -14.15
N TYR A 79 7.69 3.01 -14.17
CA TYR A 79 6.56 2.23 -13.68
C TYR A 79 5.95 1.36 -14.78
N PRO A 80 6.00 0.02 -14.67
CA PRO A 80 5.52 -0.87 -15.73
C PRO A 80 4.00 -0.79 -15.87
N SER A 81 3.51 -0.52 -17.09
CA SER A 81 2.08 -0.38 -17.39
C SER A 81 1.27 -1.63 -17.04
N GLU A 82 1.88 -2.82 -17.11
CA GLU A 82 1.25 -4.08 -16.72
C GLU A 82 0.81 -4.09 -15.25
N LYS A 83 1.63 -3.56 -14.33
CA LYS A 83 1.26 -3.49 -12.92
C LYS A 83 0.04 -2.57 -12.70
N LEU A 84 -0.07 -1.48 -13.47
CA LEU A 84 -1.26 -0.61 -13.43
C LEU A 84 -2.50 -1.34 -13.94
N GLN A 85 -2.40 -2.04 -15.07
CA GLN A 85 -3.53 -2.78 -15.64
C GLN A 85 -4.02 -3.88 -14.68
N ASN A 86 -3.10 -4.59 -14.04
CA ASN A 86 -3.43 -5.60 -13.03
C ASN A 86 -4.13 -4.98 -11.81
N ALA A 87 -3.68 -3.81 -11.38
CA ALA A 87 -4.30 -3.06 -10.28
C ALA A 87 -5.72 -2.59 -10.61
N ILE A 88 -5.92 -2.00 -11.79
CA ILE A 88 -7.23 -1.56 -12.28
C ILE A 88 -8.18 -2.76 -12.40
N SER A 89 -7.71 -3.87 -12.98
CA SER A 89 -8.48 -5.10 -13.10
C SER A 89 -8.94 -5.60 -11.73
N GLU A 90 -8.06 -5.62 -10.73
CA GLU A 90 -8.42 -6.05 -9.38
C GLU A 90 -9.43 -5.12 -8.70
N LEU A 91 -9.23 -3.80 -8.81
CA LEU A 91 -10.16 -2.82 -8.24
C LEU A 91 -11.54 -2.89 -8.91
N SER A 92 -11.60 -3.17 -10.22
CA SER A 92 -12.85 -3.30 -10.98
C SER A 92 -13.73 -4.47 -10.53
N LYS A 93 -13.14 -5.50 -9.91
CA LYS A 93 -13.89 -6.62 -9.31
C LYS A 93 -14.61 -6.22 -8.02
N PHE A 94 -14.11 -5.20 -7.34
CA PHE A 94 -14.66 -4.73 -6.06
C PHE A 94 -15.69 -3.62 -6.25
N ARG A 95 -15.42 -2.67 -7.15
CA ARG A 95 -16.36 -1.59 -7.48
C ARG A 95 -16.29 -1.25 -8.96
N LYS A 96 -17.38 -0.72 -9.51
CA LYS A 96 -17.36 -0.16 -10.86
C LYS A 96 -16.43 1.07 -10.85
N LEU A 97 -15.35 0.99 -11.61
CA LEU A 97 -14.43 2.11 -11.82
C LEU A 97 -15.01 3.04 -12.88
N GLY A 98 -14.77 4.35 -12.72
CA GLY A 98 -15.07 5.34 -13.75
C GLY A 98 -14.05 5.31 -14.88
N ASP A 99 -14.16 6.28 -15.80
CA ASP A 99 -13.24 6.39 -16.95
C ASP A 99 -11.84 6.90 -16.55
N CYS A 100 -11.69 7.42 -15.32
CA CYS A 100 -10.46 8.01 -14.80
C CYS A 100 -10.11 7.42 -13.43
N PHE A 101 -8.81 7.26 -13.16
CA PHE A 101 -8.28 6.88 -11.84
C PHE A 101 -7.11 7.79 -11.46
N SER A 102 -6.85 7.94 -10.17
CA SER A 102 -5.68 8.69 -9.69
C SER A 102 -4.61 7.76 -9.14
N ILE A 103 -3.35 8.07 -9.45
CA ILE A 103 -2.20 7.41 -8.85
C ILE A 103 -1.59 8.40 -7.87
N THR A 104 -1.58 8.03 -6.59
CA THR A 104 -0.95 8.81 -5.53
C THR A 104 0.46 8.29 -5.31
N VAL A 105 1.45 9.17 -5.47
CA VAL A 105 2.84 8.87 -5.06
C VAL A 105 3.05 9.47 -3.68
N SER A 106 3.04 8.63 -2.65
CA SER A 106 3.25 9.00 -1.26
C SER A 106 4.69 8.79 -0.84
N ASN A 107 5.31 9.74 -0.15
CA ASN A 107 6.64 9.54 0.43
C ASN A 107 6.52 9.13 1.90
N THR A 108 6.77 7.85 2.21
CA THR A 108 6.70 7.32 3.58
C THR A 108 8.10 7.19 4.19
N GLY A 109 8.78 8.32 4.37
CA GLY A 109 10.04 8.37 5.12
C GLY A 109 9.84 8.30 6.64
N LEU A 110 10.56 7.38 7.30
CA LEU A 110 10.85 7.43 8.74
C LEU A 110 11.77 8.63 9.02
N SER A 111 11.25 9.65 9.74
CA SER A 111 12.08 10.76 10.23
C SER A 111 12.81 10.33 11.50
N VAL A 112 13.91 9.58 11.36
CA VAL A 112 14.88 9.45 12.45
C VAL A 112 15.76 10.69 12.42
N ARG A 113 15.81 11.46 13.51
CA ARG A 113 16.68 12.63 13.65
C ARG A 113 18.13 12.22 13.34
N GLY A 114 18.64 12.59 12.17
CA GLY A 114 20.07 12.43 11.84
C GLY A 114 20.42 12.04 10.40
N ALA A 115 19.51 11.48 9.60
CA ALA A 115 19.79 11.21 8.18
C ALA A 115 18.50 11.26 7.37
N SER A 116 18.38 12.24 6.48
CA SER A 116 17.24 12.40 5.59
C SER A 116 17.40 11.51 4.36
N ASN A 117 17.00 10.24 4.44
CA ASN A 117 16.71 9.43 3.27
C ASN A 117 15.23 9.04 3.28
N LYS A 118 14.52 9.42 2.22
CA LYS A 118 13.05 9.40 2.13
C LYS A 118 12.62 8.52 0.95
N ALA A 119 11.91 7.43 1.22
CA ALA A 119 11.41 6.49 0.21
C ALA A 119 10.03 6.90 -0.34
N PRO A 120 9.85 7.01 -1.67
CA PRO A 120 8.54 7.09 -2.31
C PRO A 120 7.86 5.70 -2.38
N THR A 121 6.54 5.74 -2.32
CA THR A 121 5.59 4.64 -2.38
C THR A 121 4.50 5.04 -3.35
N THR A 122 4.18 4.20 -4.33
CA THR A 122 3.13 4.50 -5.31
C THR A 122 1.88 3.70 -4.97
N THR A 123 0.73 4.37 -4.91
CA THR A 123 -0.59 3.78 -4.62
C THR A 123 -1.61 4.26 -5.65
N ILE A 124 -2.68 3.49 -5.88
CA ILE A 124 -3.81 3.91 -6.72
C ILE A 124 -5.01 4.18 -5.83
N SER A 125 -5.69 5.29 -6.06
CA SER A 125 -6.94 5.67 -5.40
C SER A 125 -7.95 6.12 -6.47
N ASP A 126 -9.19 5.70 -6.34
CA ASP A 126 -10.26 6.10 -7.26
C ASP A 126 -10.88 7.43 -6.78
N ILE A 127 -11.20 8.36 -7.70
CA ILE A 127 -11.75 9.71 -7.40
C ILE A 127 -13.27 9.68 -7.51
#